data_AF-A0A1Z8AC21-F1
#
_entry.id   AF-A0A1Z8AC21-F1
#
_cell.length_a   1.000
_cell.length_b   1.000
_cell.length_c   1.000
_cell.angle_alpha   90.00
_cell.angle_beta   90.00
_cell.angle_gamma   90.00
#
_symmetry.space_group_name_H-M   'P 1'
#
loop_
_entity.id
_entity.type
_entity.pdbx_description
1 polymer ?
#
loop_
_entity_poly.entity_id
_entity_poly.type
_entity_poly.pdbx_seq_one_letter_code
_entity_poly.pdbx_strand_id
1 'polypeptide(L)' 'MQSHPPEWHEDRLAEARGIVADVAHHPDTLVLLACRVICAHSLDPLERVEALGLMKLLATTTPNASSPCVGGAS' A
#
# COMPACT_ATOMS: atom_id res chain seq x y z
N MET A 1 -9.81 17.97 -13.47
CA MET A 1 -8.54 17.42 -12.92
C MET A 1 -7.95 18.51 -12.04
N GLN A 2 -7.88 18.29 -10.72
CA GLN A 2 -7.31 19.29 -9.82
C GLN A 2 -5.78 19.20 -9.88
N SER A 3 -5.15 20.19 -10.49
CA SER A 3 -3.71 20.39 -10.48
C SER A 3 -3.32 20.87 -9.10
N HIS A 4 -2.85 19.97 -8.24
CA HIS A 4 -2.32 20.38 -6.95
C HIS A 4 -0.93 21.01 -7.16
N PRO A 5 -0.54 22.02 -6.36
CA PRO A 5 0.79 22.59 -6.45
C PRO A 5 1.86 21.51 -6.19
N PRO A 6 3.05 21.60 -6.81
CA PRO A 6 4.11 20.60 -6.68
C PRO A 6 4.53 20.33 -5.22
N GLU A 7 4.46 21.33 -4.34
CA GLU A 7 4.75 21.18 -2.90
C GLU A 7 3.82 20.17 -2.21
N TRP A 8 2.55 20.12 -2.62
CA TRP A 8 1.60 19.12 -2.09
C TRP A 8 2.04 17.69 -2.42
N HIS A 9 2.66 17.45 -3.58
CA HIS A 9 3.14 16.12 -3.94
C HIS A 9 4.33 15.70 -3.08
N GLU A 10 5.24 16.64 -2.78
CA GLU A 10 6.41 16.38 -1.95
C GLU A 10 6.03 16.10 -0.49
N ASP A 11 5.16 16.93 0.09
CA ASP A 11 4.65 16.73 1.46
C ASP A 11 3.94 15.39 1.60
N ARG A 12 3.09 15.06 0.61
CA ARG A 12 2.37 13.78 0.62
C ARG A 12 3.29 12.58 0.47
N LEU A 13 4.35 12.72 -0.32
CA LEU A 13 5.35 11.68 -0.51
C LEU A 13 6.20 11.50 0.76
N ALA A 14 6.57 12.58 1.45
CA ALA A 14 7.26 12.54 2.73
C ALA A 14 6.42 11.84 3.81
N GLU A 15 5.13 12.18 3.92
CA GLU A 15 4.22 11.52 4.86
C GLU A 15 4.05 10.02 4.54
N ALA A 16 3.91 9.67 3.25
CA ALA A 16 3.82 8.27 2.83
C ALA A 16 5.09 7.47 3.19
N ARG A 17 6.28 8.06 3.03
CA ARG A 17 7.55 7.45 3.45
C ARG A 17 7.62 7.25 4.95
N GLY A 18 7.13 8.21 5.74
CA GLY A 18 7.02 8.07 7.20
C GLY A 18 6.17 6.88 7.61
N ILE A 19 5.00 6.71 6.97
CA ILE A 19 4.11 5.57 7.22
C ILE A 19 4.78 4.24 6.84
N VAL A 20 5.46 4.16 5.69
CA VAL A 20 6.13 2.93 5.28
C VAL A 20 7.30 2.57 6.20
N ALA A 21 8.05 3.58 6.67
CA ALA A 21 9.14 3.38 7.63
C ALA A 21 8.64 2.85 8.98
N ASP A 22 7.40 3.17 9.37
CA ASP A 22 6.79 2.77 10.63
C ASP A 22 5.68 1.73 10.47
N VAL A 23 5.83 0.83 9.49
CA VAL A 23 4.81 -0.17 9.08
C VAL A 23 4.24 -0.99 10.25
N ALA A 24 5.04 -1.28 11.28
CA ALA A 24 4.62 -2.07 12.44
C ALA A 24 3.58 -1.35 13.32
N HIS A 25 3.50 -0.02 13.24
CA HIS A 25 2.59 0.81 14.02
C HIS A 25 1.38 1.31 13.22
N HIS A 26 1.26 0.87 11.96
CA HIS A 26 0.18 1.30 11.07
C HIS A 26 -0.65 0.12 10.58
N PRO A 27 -1.97 0.32 10.38
CA PRO A 27 -2.80 -0.72 9.78
C PRO A 27 -2.42 -0.92 8.32
N ASP A 28 -2.50 -2.16 7.83
CA ASP A 28 -2.20 -2.53 6.44
C ASP A 28 -2.91 -1.64 5.42
N THR A 29 -4.13 -1.20 5.70
CA THR A 29 -4.90 -0.29 4.85
C THR A 29 -4.24 1.08 4.66
N LEU A 30 -3.61 1.63 5.71
CA LEU A 30 -2.88 2.90 5.65
C LEU A 30 -1.54 2.71 4.93
N VAL A 31 -0.86 1.59 5.18
CA VAL A 31 0.40 1.23 4.49
C VAL A 31 0.15 1.07 2.99
N LEU A 32 -0.94 0.40 2.60
CA LEU A 32 -1.36 0.28 1.20
C LEU A 32 -1.63 1.64 0.55
N LEU A 33 -2.26 2.57 1.28
CA LEU A 33 -2.49 3.93 0.78
C LEU A 33 -1.16 4.69 0.57
N ALA A 34 -0.24 4.59 1.53
CA ALA A 34 1.10 5.19 1.42
C ALA A 34 1.87 4.63 0.23
N CYS A 35 1.87 3.30 0.03
CA CYS A 35 2.51 2.68 -1.14
C CYS A 35 1.90 3.17 -2.47
N ARG A 36 0.58 3.41 -2.54
CA ARG A 36 -0.06 3.98 -3.73
C ARG A 36 0.43 5.39 -4.03
N VAL A 37 0.59 6.22 -3.00
CA VAL A 37 1.15 7.58 -3.12
C VAL A 37 2.58 7.54 -3.66
N ILE A 38 3.43 6.66 -3.11
CA ILE A 38 4.81 6.47 -3.57
C ILE A 38 4.84 6.01 -5.04
N CYS A 39 4.03 5.02 -5.41
CA CYS A 39 3.95 4.53 -6.79
C CYS A 39 3.51 5.59 -7.80
N ALA A 40 2.67 6.52 -7.38
CA ALA A 40 2.09 7.57 -8.22
C ALA A 40 3.00 8.80 -8.35
N HIS A 41 3.78 9.12 -7.31
CA HIS A 41 4.45 10.42 -7.19
C HIS A 41 5.97 10.35 -7.00
N SER A 42 6.54 9.20 -6.67
CA SER A 42 7.99 9.08 -6.60
C SER A 42 8.64 9.16 -7.98
N LEU A 43 9.72 9.93 -8.06
CA LEU A 43 10.60 9.99 -9.23
C LEU A 43 11.66 8.88 -9.21
N ASP A 44 11.82 8.17 -8.08
CA ASP A 44 12.75 7.06 -7.95
C ASP A 44 12.10 5.75 -8.40
N PRO A 45 12.57 5.13 -9.51
CA PRO A 45 12.01 3.86 -9.98
C PRO A 45 12.21 2.71 -8.99
N LEU A 46 13.29 2.70 -8.19
CA LEU A 46 13.53 1.65 -7.20
C LEU A 46 12.48 1.71 -6.09
N GLU A 47 12.27 2.90 -5.54
CA GLU A 47 11.28 3.15 -4.50
C GLU A 47 9.86 2.71 -4.94
N ARG A 48 9.51 2.93 -6.21
CA ARG A 48 8.23 2.47 -6.79
C ARG A 48 8.13 0.95 -6.85
N VAL A 49 9.22 0.27 -7.21
CA VAL A 49 9.26 -1.21 -7.27
C VAL A 49 9.14 -1.80 -5.87
N GLU A 50 9.82 -1.22 -4.88
CA GLU A 50 9.74 -1.65 -3.48
C GLU A 50 8.32 -1.46 -2.92
N ALA A 51 7.69 -0.31 -3.17
CA ALA A 51 6.30 -0.05 -2.77
C ALA A 51 5.31 -1.05 -3.42
N LEU A 52 5.51 -1.39 -4.70
CA LEU A 52 4.74 -2.44 -5.37
C LEU A 52 4.96 -3.82 -4.72
N GLY A 53 6.19 -4.14 -4.33
CA GLY A 53 6.54 -5.37 -3.62
C GLY A 53 5.80 -5.48 -2.29
N LEU A 54 5.83 -4.42 -1.48
CA LEU A 54 5.15 -4.36 -0.20
C LEU A 54 3.62 -4.53 -0.34
N MET A 55 3.00 -3.85 -1.32
CA MET A 55 1.57 -4.03 -1.58
C MET A 55 1.19 -5.48 -1.93
N LYS A 56 2.05 -6.20 -2.67
CA LYS A 56 1.83 -7.61 -3.00
C LYS A 56 1.95 -8.50 -1.76
N LEU A 57 2.92 -8.24 -0.89
CA LEU A 57 3.06 -8.96 0.37
C LEU A 57 1.82 -8.79 1.25
N LEU A 58 1.34 -7.55 1.40
CA LEU A 58 0.12 -7.27 2.18
C LEU A 58 -1.14 -7.92 1.59
N ALA A 59 -1.24 -8.06 0.26
CA ALA A 59 -2.34 -8.77 -0.37
C ALA A 59 -2.33 -10.29 -0.08
N THR A 60 -1.15 -10.86 0.23
CA THR A 60 -1.03 -12.28 0.61
C THR A 60 -1.27 -12.54 2.09
N THR A 61 -1.13 -11.52 2.95
CA THR A 61 -1.32 -11.63 4.41
C THR A 61 -2.77 -11.46 4.84
N THR A 62 -3.68 -11.03 3.95
CA THR A 62 -5.12 -11.08 4.19
C THR A 62 -5.68 -12.45 3.79
N PRO A 63 -5.79 -13.44 4.70
CA PRO A 63 -6.52 -14.66 4.38
C PRO A 63 -7.97 -14.27 4.14
N ASN A 64 -8.40 -14.38 2.89
CA ASN A 64 -9.81 -14.37 2.56
C ASN A 64 -10.48 -15.47 3.40
N ALA A 65 -11.27 -15.09 4.40
CA ALA A 65 -12.12 -15.99 5.16
C ALA A 65 -13.23 -16.49 4.23
N SER A 66 -12.88 -17.40 3.34
CA SER A 66 -13.82 -18.22 2.57
C SER A 66 -13.40 -19.67 2.81
N SER A 67 -13.88 -20.25 3.91
CA SER A 67 -13.95 -21.70 4.02
C SER A 67 -14.81 -22.21 2.86
N PRO A 68 -14.30 -23.10 1.99
CA PRO A 68 -15.18 -23.81 1.09
C PRO A 68 -16.05 -24.73 1.96
N CYS A 69 -17.36 -24.46 1.97
CA CYS A 69 -18.35 -25.31 2.59
C CYS A 69 -18.27 -26.69 1.91
N VAL A 70 -17.52 -27.63 2.50
CA VAL A 70 -17.55 -29.03 2.09
C VAL A 70 -18.81 -29.66 2.70
N GLY A 71 -19.95 -29.40 2.08
CA GLY A 71 -21.19 -30.09 2.36
C GLY A 71 -21.16 -31.47 1.71
N GLY A 72 -20.69 -32.47 2.45
CA GLY A 72 -20.93 -33.86 2.12
C GLY A 72 -22.41 -34.19 2.27
N ALA A 73 -23.01 -34.78 1.25
CA ALA A 73 -24.28 -35.48 1.38
C ALA A 73 -24.15 -36.84 0.68
N SER A 74 -24.47 -37.87 1.46
CA SER A 74 -24.47 -39.30 1.16
C SER A 74 -25.56 -39.71 0.17
#